data_AF-A0ABC9YZ36-F1
#
_entry.id   AF-A0ABC9YZ36-F1
#
_cell.length_a   1.000
_cell.length_b   1.000
_cell.length_c   1.000
_cell.angle_alpha   90.00
_cell.angle_beta   90.00
_cell.angle_gamma   90.00
#
_symmetry.space_group_name_H-M   'P 1'
#
loop_
_entity.id
_entity.type
_entity.pdbx_description
1 polymer ?
#
loop_
_entity_poly.entity_id
_entity_poly.type
_entity_poly.pdbx_seq_one_letter_code
_entity_poly.pdbx_strand_id
1 'polypeptide(L)'
;MDDHHGGALATLRTLPEVRAVLADLKPGDRPPRFPILVVQGVHDLIIPCGNVDRLVDRYRAGGTSVRYLRDILGGHVSLGLLAAPLSENWLADRFADRPLPAGTTETVASLAFSLPALRGYLGLAALLMRAATARPPRSRPAAAPFALPVDAIEPVATRG
;
A
#
# COMPACT_ATOMS: atom_id res chain seq x y z
N MET A 1 -25.75 17.39 18.05
CA MET A 1 -26.52 17.48 16.80
C MET A 1 -25.63 16.88 15.74
N ASP A 2 -25.96 15.66 15.33
CA ASP A 2 -25.09 14.79 14.56
C ASP A 2 -24.96 15.29 13.11
N ASP A 3 -23.76 15.71 12.71
CA ASP A 3 -23.47 16.19 11.35
C ASP A 3 -23.37 15.03 10.36
N HIS A 4 -24.41 14.22 10.26
CA HIS A 4 -24.52 13.15 9.26
C HIS A 4 -24.74 13.68 7.84
N HIS A 5 -24.90 15.01 7.68
CA HIS A 5 -25.07 15.68 6.40
C HIS A 5 -23.79 16.36 5.90
N GLY A 6 -22.71 16.32 6.68
CA GLY A 6 -21.39 16.82 6.29
C GLY A 6 -21.29 18.34 6.13
N GLY A 7 -22.21 19.11 6.73
CA GLY A 7 -22.28 20.57 6.59
C GLY A 7 -21.09 21.27 7.26
N ALA A 8 -20.62 20.75 8.40
CA ALA A 8 -19.42 21.27 9.05
C ALA A 8 -18.17 20.95 8.22
N LEU A 9 -18.10 19.75 7.63
CA LEU A 9 -17.00 19.37 6.74
C LEU A 9 -16.99 20.21 5.45
N ALA A 10 -18.16 20.50 4.87
CA ALA A 10 -18.28 21.37 3.72
C ALA A 10 -17.78 22.79 4.02
N THR A 11 -18.14 23.33 5.18
CA THR A 11 -17.66 24.64 5.66
C THR A 11 -16.16 24.63 5.94
N LEU A 12 -15.64 23.57 6.56
CA LEU A 12 -14.20 23.42 6.81
C LEU A 12 -13.39 23.43 5.51
N ARG A 13 -13.91 22.81 4.43
CA ARG A 13 -13.27 22.82 3.10
C ARG A 13 -13.26 24.19 2.42
N THR A 14 -14.05 25.16 2.87
CA THR A 14 -14.02 26.53 2.33
C THR A 14 -13.01 27.42 3.06
N LEU A 15 -12.39 26.97 4.14
CA LEU A 15 -11.34 27.73 4.82
C LEU A 15 -10.07 27.80 3.94
N PRO A 16 -9.46 28.99 3.74
CA PRO A 16 -8.28 29.13 2.88
C PRO A 16 -7.11 28.23 3.26
N GLU A 17 -6.84 28.08 4.55
CA GLU A 17 -5.76 27.25 5.10
C GLU A 17 -6.00 25.77 4.78
N VAL A 18 -7.24 25.32 4.94
CA VAL A 18 -7.63 23.94 4.62
C VAL A 18 -7.54 23.67 3.12
N ARG A 19 -7.97 24.61 2.28
CA ARG A 19 -7.82 24.48 0.82
C ARG A 19 -6.36 24.41 0.39
N ALA A 20 -5.49 25.20 1.02
CA ALA A 20 -4.05 25.17 0.72
C ALA A 20 -3.48 23.77 1.01
N VAL A 21 -3.74 23.23 2.21
CA VAL A 21 -3.30 21.87 2.57
C VAL A 21 -3.89 20.81 1.64
N LEU A 22 -5.19 20.89 1.32
CA LEU A 22 -5.83 19.94 0.40
C LEU A 22 -5.29 20.06 -1.04
N ALA A 23 -4.83 21.24 -1.46
CA ALA A 23 -4.18 21.43 -2.74
C ALA A 23 -2.81 20.75 -2.78
N ASP A 24 -2.04 20.84 -1.70
CA ASP A 24 -0.73 20.18 -1.58
C ASP A 24 -0.85 18.65 -1.53
N LEU A 25 -1.97 18.13 -1.01
CA LEU A 25 -2.24 16.70 -0.91
C LEU A 25 -2.87 16.09 -2.18
N LYS A 26 -2.76 16.73 -3.35
CA LYS A 26 -3.26 16.20 -4.62
C LYS A 26 -2.20 15.32 -5.29
N PRO A 27 -2.33 13.97 -5.27
CA PRO A 27 -1.31 13.09 -5.81
C PRO A 27 -1.18 13.19 -7.34
N GLY A 28 -2.23 13.68 -8.01
CA GLY A 28 -2.35 13.66 -9.46
C GLY A 28 -1.57 14.73 -10.22
N ASP A 29 -1.05 15.75 -9.55
CA ASP A 29 -0.42 16.90 -10.22
C ASP A 29 1.02 16.62 -10.64
N ARG A 30 1.66 15.60 -10.07
CA ARG A 30 3.01 15.16 -10.40
C ARG A 30 3.00 13.66 -10.74
N PRO A 31 2.76 13.29 -12.01
CA PRO A 31 2.69 11.90 -12.42
C PRO A 31 4.01 11.16 -12.14
N PRO A 32 3.99 9.94 -11.58
CA PRO A 32 5.20 9.15 -11.36
C PRO A 32 5.94 8.85 -12.67
N ARG A 33 7.27 8.91 -12.64
CA ARG A 33 8.13 8.52 -13.78
C ARG A 33 8.42 7.02 -13.85
N PHE A 34 7.89 6.25 -12.90
CA PHE A 34 8.04 4.80 -12.80
C PHE A 34 6.67 4.13 -12.96
N PRO A 35 6.61 2.86 -13.38
CA PRO A 35 5.38 2.14 -13.61
C PRO A 35 4.59 1.89 -12.32
N ILE A 36 3.26 1.96 -12.39
CA ILE A 36 2.36 1.82 -11.24
C ILE A 36 1.37 0.67 -11.47
N LEU A 37 1.19 -0.16 -10.43
CA LEU A 37 0.03 -1.03 -10.29
C LEU A 37 -1.00 -0.35 -9.40
N VAL A 38 -2.23 -0.24 -9.88
CA VAL A 38 -3.38 0.25 -9.12
C VAL A 38 -4.41 -0.87 -9.01
N VAL A 39 -4.96 -1.05 -7.81
CA VAL A 39 -5.99 -2.02 -7.53
C VAL A 39 -7.09 -1.32 -6.75
N GLN A 40 -8.35 -1.41 -7.20
CA GLN A 40 -9.46 -0.72 -6.56
C GLN A 40 -10.75 -1.54 -6.58
N GLY A 41 -11.52 -1.44 -5.50
CA GLY A 41 -12.85 -2.05 -5.42
C GLY A 41 -13.86 -1.20 -6.16
N VAL A 42 -14.63 -1.80 -7.06
CA VAL A 42 -15.70 -1.08 -7.79
C VAL A 42 -16.73 -0.52 -6.81
N HIS A 43 -17.03 -1.29 -5.76
CA HIS A 43 -18.00 -0.95 -4.72
C HIS A 43 -17.33 -0.54 -3.38
N ASP A 44 -16.12 0.01 -3.43
CA ASP A 44 -15.45 0.52 -2.23
C ASP A 44 -16.23 1.73 -1.64
N LEU A 45 -16.72 1.55 -0.41
CA LEU A 45 -17.53 2.51 0.32
C LEU A 45 -16.72 3.61 1.02
N ILE A 46 -15.40 3.42 1.15
CA ILE A 46 -14.50 4.36 1.85
C ILE A 46 -13.79 5.24 0.82
N ILE A 47 -13.23 4.63 -0.22
CA ILE A 47 -12.57 5.33 -1.33
C ILE A 47 -13.36 5.07 -2.61
N PRO A 48 -14.15 6.05 -3.10
CA PRO A 48 -14.92 5.86 -4.31
C PRO A 48 -14.04 5.52 -5.52
N CYS A 49 -14.40 4.45 -6.23
CA CYS A 49 -13.66 3.98 -7.41
C CYS A 49 -13.43 5.11 -8.45
N GLY A 50 -14.43 5.97 -8.67
CA GLY A 50 -14.33 7.11 -9.59
C GLY A 50 -13.28 8.16 -9.21
N ASN A 51 -12.82 8.21 -7.95
CA ASN A 51 -11.68 9.07 -7.57
C ASN A 51 -10.37 8.47 -8.07
N VAL A 52 -10.25 7.14 -7.99
CA VAL A 52 -9.07 6.39 -8.45
C VAL A 52 -9.03 6.35 -9.97
N ASP A 53 -10.18 6.17 -10.65
CA ASP A 53 -10.29 6.27 -12.11
C ASP A 53 -9.70 7.60 -12.61
N ARG A 54 -10.13 8.73 -12.02
CA ARG A 54 -9.61 10.06 -12.37
C ARG A 54 -8.12 10.23 -12.05
N LEU A 55 -7.59 9.56 -11.02
CA LEU A 55 -6.16 9.59 -10.70
C LEU A 55 -5.36 8.83 -11.77
N VAL A 56 -5.82 7.64 -12.14
CA VAL A 56 -5.22 6.82 -13.20
C VAL A 56 -5.20 7.57 -14.53
N ASP A 57 -6.29 8.26 -14.87
CA ASP A 57 -6.36 9.07 -16.09
C ASP A 57 -5.31 10.20 -16.09
N ARG A 58 -5.16 10.92 -14.97
CA ARG A 58 -4.13 11.97 -14.85
C ARG A 58 -2.71 11.40 -14.95
N TYR A 59 -2.44 10.27 -14.30
CA TYR A 59 -1.13 9.60 -14.39
C TYR A 59 -0.81 9.18 -15.82
N ARG A 60 -1.77 8.58 -16.52
CA ARG A 60 -1.60 8.18 -17.92
C ARG A 60 -1.41 9.38 -18.86
N ALA A 61 -2.20 10.44 -18.67
CA ALA A 61 -2.02 11.70 -19.42
C ALA A 61 -0.62 12.30 -19.18
N GLY A 62 -0.04 12.07 -18.01
CA GLY A 62 1.33 12.42 -17.66
C GLY A 62 2.42 11.47 -18.16
N GLY A 63 2.07 10.42 -18.92
CA GLY A 63 3.02 9.44 -19.47
C GLY A 63 3.38 8.29 -18.52
N THR A 64 2.77 8.19 -17.34
CA THR A 64 2.98 7.05 -16.44
C THR A 64 2.39 5.77 -17.03
N SER A 65 3.17 4.69 -17.08
CA SER A 65 2.65 3.34 -17.35
C SER A 65 1.84 2.85 -16.16
N VAL A 66 0.52 2.72 -16.33
CA VAL A 66 -0.39 2.29 -15.26
C VAL A 66 -1.12 1.02 -15.65
N ARG A 67 -0.90 -0.05 -14.88
CA ARG A 67 -1.74 -1.24 -14.87
C ARG A 67 -2.81 -1.07 -13.78
N TYR A 68 -4.07 -1.10 -14.15
CA TYR A 68 -5.18 -0.83 -13.25
C TYR A 68 -6.18 -1.99 -13.24
N LEU A 69 -6.39 -2.58 -12.07
CA LEU A 69 -7.35 -3.65 -11.85
C LEU A 69 -8.49 -3.17 -10.96
N ARG A 70 -9.72 -3.35 -11.44
CA ARG A 70 -10.95 -3.05 -10.70
C ARG A 70 -11.60 -4.37 -10.29
N ASP A 71 -11.79 -4.56 -9.00
CA ASP A 71 -12.39 -5.77 -8.42
C ASP A 71 -13.86 -5.49 -8.06
N ILE A 72 -14.79 -6.26 -8.62
CA ILE A 72 -16.23 -6.05 -8.41
C ILE A 72 -16.66 -6.46 -7.00
N LEU A 73 -16.09 -7.54 -6.45
CA LEU A 73 -16.50 -8.14 -5.17
C LEU A 73 -15.65 -7.63 -3.99
N GLY A 74 -14.50 -7.02 -4.26
CA GLY A 74 -13.61 -6.43 -3.28
C GLY A 74 -14.16 -5.12 -2.70
N GLY A 75 -14.29 -5.07 -1.37
CA GLY A 75 -14.50 -3.84 -0.62
C GLY A 75 -13.18 -3.28 -0.09
N HIS A 76 -13.21 -2.16 0.63
CA HIS A 76 -12.01 -1.43 1.06
C HIS A 76 -10.96 -2.32 1.78
N VAL A 77 -11.40 -3.06 2.81
CA VAL A 77 -10.50 -3.89 3.61
C VAL A 77 -10.21 -5.23 2.95
N SER A 78 -11.24 -5.90 2.41
CA SER A 78 -11.08 -7.24 1.83
C SER A 78 -10.19 -7.21 0.60
N LEU A 79 -10.30 -6.16 -0.23
CA LEU A 79 -9.44 -6.03 -1.40
C LEU A 79 -7.97 -5.84 -1.04
N GLY A 80 -7.66 -5.12 0.04
CA GLY A 80 -6.29 -4.98 0.53
C GLY A 80 -5.64 -6.33 0.84
N LEU A 81 -6.37 -7.25 1.47
CA LEU A 81 -5.90 -8.62 1.71
C LEU A 81 -5.78 -9.43 0.42
N LEU A 82 -6.80 -9.37 -0.45
CA LEU A 82 -6.82 -10.14 -1.69
C LEU A 82 -5.71 -9.70 -2.65
N ALA A 83 -5.42 -8.41 -2.70
CA ALA A 83 -4.40 -7.83 -3.58
C ALA A 83 -2.97 -8.07 -3.09
N ALA A 84 -2.74 -8.47 -1.83
CA ALA A 84 -1.39 -8.57 -1.27
C ALA A 84 -0.43 -9.45 -2.10
N PRO A 85 -0.78 -10.70 -2.49
CA PRO A 85 0.13 -11.53 -3.29
C PRO A 85 0.36 -10.97 -4.70
N LEU A 86 -0.64 -10.31 -5.29
CA LEU A 86 -0.51 -9.66 -6.60
C LEU A 86 0.49 -8.51 -6.51
N SER A 87 0.34 -7.64 -5.50
CA SER A 87 1.21 -6.48 -5.28
C SER A 87 2.64 -6.90 -5.01
N GLU A 88 2.85 -7.94 -4.20
CA GLU A 88 4.17 -8.51 -3.93
C GLU A 88 4.84 -9.02 -5.21
N ASN A 89 4.14 -9.85 -6.00
CA ASN A 89 4.66 -10.36 -7.27
C ASN A 89 4.97 -9.23 -8.25
N TRP A 90 4.11 -8.21 -8.31
CA TRP A 90 4.33 -7.04 -9.15
C TRP A 90 5.62 -6.29 -8.76
N LEU A 91 5.87 -6.10 -7.47
CA LEU A 91 7.10 -5.47 -6.97
C LEU A 91 8.31 -6.34 -7.24
N ALA A 92 8.23 -7.65 -6.98
CA ALA A 92 9.31 -8.60 -7.27
C ALA A 92 9.71 -8.57 -8.76
N ASP A 93 8.73 -8.50 -9.67
CA ASP A 93 9.00 -8.36 -11.11
C ASP A 93 9.71 -7.05 -11.47
N ARG A 94 9.50 -5.95 -10.71
CA ARG A 94 10.23 -4.68 -10.90
C ARG A 94 11.66 -4.78 -10.41
N PHE A 95 11.89 -5.45 -9.28
CA PHE A 95 13.25 -5.65 -8.76
C PHE A 95 14.06 -6.66 -9.59
N ALA A 96 13.39 -7.56 -10.30
CA ALA A 96 14.00 -8.52 -11.22
C ALA A 96 14.08 -8.02 -12.67
N ASP A 97 13.86 -6.71 -12.92
CA ASP A 97 13.89 -6.07 -14.24
C ASP A 97 13.07 -6.80 -15.33
N ARG A 98 11.95 -7.43 -14.93
CA ARG A 98 11.11 -8.14 -15.89
C ARG A 98 10.35 -7.14 -16.78
N PRO A 99 10.12 -7.48 -18.07
CA PRO A 99 9.41 -6.63 -19.01
C PRO A 99 8.10 -6.09 -18.43
N LEU A 100 7.84 -4.80 -18.66
CA LEU A 100 6.63 -4.16 -18.19
C LEU A 100 5.43 -4.64 -19.00
N PRO A 101 4.35 -5.10 -18.35
CA PRO A 101 3.09 -5.32 -19.02
C PRO A 101 2.56 -4.02 -19.62
N ALA A 102 1.78 -4.13 -20.70
CA ALA A 102 1.08 -2.99 -21.25
C ALA A 102 0.21 -2.31 -20.17
N GLY A 103 0.10 -0.98 -20.25
CA GLY A 103 -0.83 -0.25 -19.41
C GLY A 103 -2.28 -0.61 -19.78
N THR A 104 -2.98 -1.32 -18.91
CA THR A 104 -4.36 -1.75 -19.11
C THR A 104 -5.26 -1.28 -17.98
N THR A 105 -6.55 -1.15 -18.26
CA THR A 105 -7.60 -1.15 -17.22
C THR A 105 -8.45 -2.38 -17.41
N GLU A 106 -8.51 -3.24 -16.41
CA GLU A 106 -9.32 -4.46 -16.43
C GLU A 106 -10.28 -4.44 -15.25
N THR A 107 -11.53 -4.84 -15.49
CA THR A 107 -12.51 -5.06 -14.44
C THR A 107 -12.75 -6.55 -14.31
N VAL A 108 -12.54 -7.10 -13.12
CA VAL A 108 -12.64 -8.54 -12.84
C VAL A 108 -13.66 -8.80 -11.75
N ALA A 109 -14.28 -9.97 -11.77
CA ALA A 109 -15.21 -10.38 -10.71
C ALA A 109 -14.50 -10.42 -9.34
N SER A 110 -13.34 -11.06 -9.28
CA SER A 110 -12.41 -10.92 -8.16
C SER A 110 -10.98 -11.30 -8.54
N LEU A 111 -10.00 -10.62 -7.95
CA LEU A 111 -8.58 -10.98 -8.02
C LEU A 111 -8.29 -12.36 -7.43
N ALA A 112 -9.13 -12.79 -6.48
CA ALA A 112 -9.02 -14.10 -5.84
C ALA A 112 -9.14 -15.26 -6.84
N PHE A 113 -9.83 -15.03 -7.96
CA PHE A 113 -10.06 -16.05 -8.99
C PHE A 113 -8.90 -16.19 -9.98
N SER A 114 -7.82 -15.43 -9.80
CA SER A 114 -6.64 -15.54 -10.67
C SER A 114 -5.73 -16.70 -10.25
N LEU A 115 -5.20 -17.44 -11.23
CA LEU A 115 -4.25 -18.54 -10.99
C LEU A 115 -3.00 -18.12 -10.18
N PRO A 116 -2.40 -16.92 -10.41
CA PRO A 116 -1.30 -16.44 -9.56
C PRO A 116 -1.73 -16.19 -8.11
N ALA A 117 -2.92 -15.61 -7.89
CA ALA A 117 -3.42 -15.39 -6.53
C ALA A 117 -3.64 -16.70 -5.78
N LEU A 118 -4.27 -17.69 -6.43
CA LEU A 118 -4.46 -19.02 -5.84
C LEU A 118 -3.13 -19.65 -5.39
N ARG A 119 -2.08 -19.59 -6.23
CA ARG A 119 -0.74 -20.09 -5.84
C ARG A 119 -0.17 -19.35 -4.65
N GLY A 120 -0.32 -18.02 -4.61
CA GLY A 120 0.12 -17.20 -3.48
C GLY A 120 -0.59 -17.60 -2.17
N TYR A 121 -1.92 -17.74 -2.21
CA TYR A 121 -2.69 -18.15 -1.03
C TYR A 121 -2.32 -19.57 -0.55
N LEU A 122 -2.11 -20.52 -1.47
CA LEU A 122 -1.65 -21.87 -1.12
C LEU A 122 -0.26 -21.85 -0.47
N GLY A 123 0.66 -21.03 -0.96
CA GLY A 123 1.98 -20.84 -0.36
C GLY A 123 1.90 -20.28 1.06
N LEU A 124 1.06 -19.26 1.28
CA LEU A 124 0.81 -18.70 2.61
C LEU A 124 0.19 -19.72 3.56
N ALA A 125 -0.82 -20.46 3.10
CA ALA A 125 -1.46 -21.52 3.89
C ALA A 125 -0.44 -22.59 4.31
N ALA A 126 0.45 -23.00 3.41
CA ALA A 126 1.53 -23.93 3.72
C ALA A 126 2.49 -23.37 4.77
N LEU A 127 2.86 -22.09 4.69
CA LEU A 127 3.72 -21.44 5.68
C LEU A 127 3.06 -21.39 7.07
N LEU A 128 1.79 -21.01 7.14
CA LEU A 128 1.02 -20.98 8.39
C LEU A 128 0.91 -22.37 9.02
N MET A 129 0.67 -23.40 8.22
CA MET A 129 0.66 -24.79 8.68
C MET A 129 2.02 -25.22 9.24
N ARG A 130 3.12 -24.84 8.57
CA ARG A 130 4.49 -25.10 9.06
C ARG A 130 4.77 -24.36 10.37
N ALA A 131 4.32 -23.12 10.51
CA ALA A 131 4.50 -22.34 11.73
C ALA A 131 3.68 -22.92 12.91
N ALA A 132 2.44 -23.31 12.66
CA ALA A 132 1.57 -23.93 13.66
C ALA A 132 2.08 -25.30 14.15
N THR A 133 2.78 -26.03 13.28
CA THR A 133 3.37 -27.34 13.60
C THR A 133 4.83 -27.25 14.05
N ALA A 134 5.47 -26.08 13.91
CA ALA A 134 6.83 -25.87 14.37
C ALA A 134 6.87 -25.89 15.90
N ARG A 135 7.85 -26.61 16.46
CA ARG A 135 8.12 -26.52 17.89
C ARG A 135 8.65 -25.12 18.20
N PRO A 136 8.25 -24.51 19.33
CA PRO A 136 8.78 -23.22 19.72
C PRO A 136 10.31 -23.30 19.78
N PRO A 137 11.02 -22.28 19.25
CA PRO A 137 12.48 -22.24 19.38
C PRO A 137 12.82 -22.28 20.87
N ARG A 138 13.68 -23.23 21.26
CA ARG A 138 14.15 -23.33 22.65
C ARG A 138 14.75 -21.98 23.02
N SER A 139 14.23 -21.35 24.07
CA SER A 139 14.81 -20.13 24.61
C SER A 139 16.29 -20.37 24.87
N ARG A 140 17.15 -19.67 24.12
CA ARG A 140 18.58 -19.66 24.42
C ARG A 140 18.73 -18.97 25.77
N PRO A 141 19.46 -19.54 26.75
CA PRO A 141 19.75 -18.81 27.98
C PRO A 141 20.33 -17.45 27.61
N ALA A 142 19.85 -16.40 28.30
CA ALA A 142 20.31 -15.04 28.07
C ALA A 142 21.84 -15.04 28.09
N ALA A 143 22.46 -14.57 27.00
CA ALA A 143 23.88 -14.30 27.03
C ALA A 143 24.13 -13.28 28.13
N ALA A 144 25.18 -13.49 28.93
CA ALA A 144 25.57 -12.57 29.98
C ALA A 144 25.62 -11.14 29.40
N PRO A 145 25.11 -10.14 30.13
CA PRO A 145 25.09 -8.76 29.64
C PRO A 145 26.50 -8.35 29.22
N PHE A 146 26.62 -7.83 28.00
CA PHE A 146 27.84 -7.19 27.54
C PHE A 146 28.07 -5.96 28.42
N ALA A 147 29.07 -6.04 29.29
CA ALA A 147 29.50 -4.92 30.11
C ALA A 147 30.24 -3.91 29.21
N LEU A 148 29.56 -2.83 28.86
CA LEU A 148 30.20 -1.66 28.26
C LEU A 148 31.04 -0.96 29.34
N PRO A 149 32.36 -0.78 29.16
CA PRO A 149 33.11 0.13 30.00
C PRO A 149 32.61 1.56 29.74
N VAL A 150 31.96 2.15 30.74
CA VAL A 150 31.40 3.51 30.70
C VAL A 150 32.49 4.60 30.68
N ASP A 151 33.76 4.23 30.92
CA ASP A 151 34.86 5.17 31.08
C ASP A 151 35.49 5.66 29.76
N ALA A 152 34.93 5.31 28.60
CA ALA A 152 35.52 5.65 27.28
C ALA A 152 34.89 6.88 26.58
N ILE A 153 33.95 7.59 27.22
CA ILE A 153 33.33 8.79 26.63
C ILE A 153 33.98 10.04 27.23
N GLU A 154 35.06 10.50 26.60
CA GLU A 154 35.64 11.83 26.85
C GLU A 154 34.59 12.93 26.56
N PRO A 155 34.46 13.96 27.42
CA PRO A 155 33.53 15.06 27.20
C PRO A 155 33.98 15.91 26.02
N VAL A 156 33.08 16.15 25.06
CA VAL A 156 33.33 17.05 23.94
C VAL A 156 33.46 18.48 24.46
N ALA A 157 34.63 19.09 24.28
CA ALA A 157 34.89 20.46 24.68
C ALA A 157 34.01 21.41 23.85
N THR A 158 33.14 22.16 24.52
CA THR A 158 32.48 23.34 23.96
C THR A 158 33.53 24.43 23.75
N ARG A 159 33.88 24.71 22.49
CA ARG A 159 34.58 25.96 22.11
C ARG A 159 33.52 27.04 21.87
N GLY A 160 33.69 28.16 22.56
CA GLY A 160 32.95 29.41 22.35
C GLY A 160 33.46 30.23 21.19
#